data_AF-A0A938UT77-F1
#
_entry.id   AF-A0A938UT77-F1
#
_cell.length_a   1.000
_cell.length_b   1.000
_cell.length_c   1.000
_cell.angle_alpha   90.00
_cell.angle_beta   90.00
_cell.angle_gamma   90.00
#
_symmetry.space_group_name_H-M   'P 1'
#
loop_
_entity.id
_entity.type
_entity.pdbx_description
1 polymer ?
#
loop_
_entity_poly.entity_id
_entity_poly.type
_entity_poly.pdbx_seq_one_letter_code
_entity_poly.pdbx_strand_id
1 'polypeptide(L)'
;MALQQIGIIGILALLGACHRVQEDGPALDADAGFKPDTAGELVIDVPFFDLTKEIKAETEVHDGPPAAKEACGNQIDDDLDGYIDEEGCYPAPNLRADQQWTDLGIVELQALLGPAPTRTYNAPTKNAGMAILMTELPDPGQLGAYVWAESLVSPSGVECISPGAWATSFNRAFVGIGYATVQLGMAPQVSVLPGPWKVGATRATELPMKYSGKPLPGWVHLGALARPELPPNGKGVLDLDVFCAGGAPMPCAQLATSPQWQQMAARINAIWKAANVELGQVEFFDIGGEEGTKFKVLDNVGSNGEDNELTQVYKVAAKLRPKSTRPALVLVSSLNHKGVPVATGLSQLAGIAGMAGARVNGMAVAFNEADFAKALALPADSPYVGEVWGLVIAHEIGHFLGLWHTDEADGALHDLVDDTPTCTKKVDVLTAEECPVQSKYLMFWQPKGATLTAGQTKVARNNPALRP
;
A
#
# COMPACT_ATOMS: atom_id res chain seq x y z
N MET A 1 13.99 2.62 -52.56
CA MET A 1 12.77 3.00 -53.29
C MET A 1 11.60 2.46 -52.51
N ALA A 2 10.70 3.35 -52.08
CA ALA A 2 9.27 3.18 -51.74
C ALA A 2 8.82 2.03 -50.81
N LEU A 3 7.76 2.13 -50.01
CA LEU A 3 7.02 3.19 -49.29
C LEU A 3 5.82 2.39 -48.70
N GLN A 4 5.39 2.70 -47.45
CA GLN A 4 3.97 2.67 -47.00
C GLN A 4 3.19 1.33 -46.97
N GLN A 5 2.18 1.08 -46.12
CA GLN A 5 1.64 1.61 -44.85
C GLN A 5 0.36 0.75 -44.54
N ILE A 6 0.04 0.53 -43.25
CA ILE A 6 -1.33 0.43 -42.62
C ILE A 6 -2.23 -0.75 -43.06
N GLY A 7 -3.02 -1.47 -42.23
CA GLY A 7 -3.36 -1.44 -40.80
C GLY A 7 -4.52 -2.41 -40.47
N ILE A 8 -4.65 -2.78 -39.18
CA ILE A 8 -5.83 -2.99 -38.28
C ILE A 8 -7.07 -3.82 -38.74
N ILE A 9 -7.66 -4.51 -37.73
CA ILE A 9 -8.97 -5.22 -37.57
C ILE A 9 -8.86 -6.75 -37.80
N GLY A 10 -9.29 -7.68 -36.94
CA GLY A 10 -10.01 -7.69 -35.65
C GLY A 10 -10.66 -9.07 -35.42
N ILE A 11 -10.60 -9.59 -34.18
CA ILE A 11 -11.57 -10.43 -33.43
C ILE A 11 -12.00 -11.84 -33.96
N LEU A 12 -12.15 -12.77 -32.98
CA LEU A 12 -12.95 -14.03 -32.90
C LEU A 12 -12.30 -15.38 -33.29
N ALA A 13 -12.03 -16.20 -32.26
CA ALA A 13 -12.34 -17.64 -32.30
C ALA A 13 -12.55 -18.18 -30.87
N LEU A 14 -13.78 -18.65 -30.65
CA LEU A 14 -14.25 -19.42 -29.48
C LEU A 14 -14.39 -20.89 -29.93
N LEU A 15 -14.34 -21.80 -28.95
CA LEU A 15 -14.74 -23.22 -28.94
C LEU A 15 -13.63 -24.28 -29.05
N GLY A 16 -13.42 -24.99 -27.94
CA GLY A 16 -14.04 -26.31 -27.80
C GLY A 16 -13.13 -27.46 -27.34
N ALA A 17 -13.34 -27.94 -26.11
CA ALA A 17 -13.62 -29.37 -25.84
C ALA A 17 -14.03 -29.59 -24.37
N CYS A 18 -15.29 -29.98 -24.17
CA CYS A 18 -15.80 -30.64 -22.97
C CYS A 18 -15.11 -31.98 -22.71
N HIS A 19 -14.90 -32.36 -21.45
CA HIS A 19 -15.12 -33.74 -21.00
C HIS A 19 -15.60 -33.83 -19.55
N ARG A 20 -16.28 -34.94 -19.29
CA ARG A 20 -17.25 -35.24 -18.23
C ARG A 20 -16.62 -35.36 -16.84
N VAL A 21 -17.38 -34.90 -15.85
CA VAL A 21 -17.29 -35.31 -14.45
C VAL A 21 -17.82 -36.74 -14.32
N GLN A 22 -17.07 -37.59 -13.63
CA GLN A 22 -17.57 -38.83 -13.02
C GLN A 22 -17.00 -38.89 -11.59
N GLU A 23 -17.90 -38.80 -10.62
CA GLU A 23 -17.63 -39.01 -9.20
C GLU A 23 -17.46 -40.51 -8.93
N ASP A 24 -16.47 -40.88 -8.12
CA ASP A 24 -16.47 -41.99 -7.13
C ASP A 24 -15.12 -41.98 -6.37
N GLY A 25 -15.14 -42.02 -5.02
CA GLY A 25 -14.00 -41.82 -4.09
C GLY A 25 -12.91 -42.92 -4.07
N PRO A 26 -11.95 -42.93 -3.11
CA PRO A 26 -12.23 -42.92 -1.66
C PRO A 26 -11.25 -42.10 -0.76
N ALA A 27 -11.54 -42.17 0.54
CA ALA A 27 -10.93 -41.51 1.69
C ALA A 27 -9.38 -41.47 1.73
N LEU A 28 -8.84 -40.33 2.21
CA LEU A 28 -7.43 -40.17 2.56
C LEU A 28 -7.16 -40.68 3.97
N ASP A 29 -6.23 -41.62 4.03
CA ASP A 29 -5.69 -42.29 5.20
C ASP A 29 -4.80 -41.32 6.00
N ALA A 30 -4.94 -41.33 7.32
CA ALA A 30 -4.13 -40.58 8.25
C ALA A 30 -3.00 -41.48 8.75
N ASP A 31 -1.86 -41.50 8.05
CA ASP A 31 -0.54 -41.84 8.60
C ASP A 31 0.51 -41.85 7.48
N ALA A 32 1.30 -40.78 7.37
CA ALA A 32 2.55 -40.79 6.63
C ALA A 32 3.64 -40.12 7.48
N GLY A 33 4.48 -40.98 8.04
CA GLY A 33 5.54 -40.64 8.98
C GLY A 33 6.63 -39.73 8.42
N PHE A 34 7.11 -38.87 9.30
CA PHE A 34 8.20 -37.92 9.10
C PHE A 34 9.55 -38.65 9.02
N LYS A 35 10.34 -38.35 7.97
CA LYS A 35 11.81 -38.54 7.99
C LYS A 35 12.45 -37.22 7.57
N PRO A 36 13.35 -36.64 8.40
CA PRO A 36 14.04 -35.42 8.03
C PRO A 36 15.19 -35.77 7.08
N ASP A 37 15.22 -35.15 5.90
CA ASP A 37 16.43 -35.07 5.09
C ASP A 37 17.12 -33.71 5.32
N THR A 38 18.44 -33.77 5.39
CA THR A 38 19.37 -32.71 5.72
C THR A 38 19.61 -31.80 4.52
N ALA A 39 18.67 -30.91 4.23
CA ALA A 39 18.87 -29.64 3.53
C ALA A 39 17.60 -28.82 3.71
N GLY A 40 17.61 -27.89 4.67
CA GLY A 40 16.45 -27.08 5.01
C GLY A 40 16.14 -26.08 3.90
N GLU A 41 15.17 -26.43 3.06
CA GLU A 41 14.52 -25.49 2.16
C GLU A 41 13.01 -25.71 2.27
N LEU A 42 12.32 -24.77 2.91
CA LEU A 42 10.86 -24.75 2.99
C LEU A 42 10.35 -24.01 1.75
N VAL A 43 9.82 -24.77 0.79
CA VAL A 43 9.06 -24.23 -0.33
C VAL A 43 7.62 -24.06 0.14
N ILE A 44 7.13 -22.81 0.12
CA ILE A 44 5.73 -22.47 0.39
C ILE A 44 5.04 -22.35 -0.97
N ASP A 45 4.18 -23.32 -1.31
CA ASP A 45 3.32 -23.27 -2.50
C ASP A 45 2.05 -22.44 -2.19
N VAL A 46 1.81 -21.40 -3.00
CA VAL A 46 0.63 -20.52 -2.88
C VAL A 46 -0.18 -20.60 -4.19
N PRO A 47 -1.47 -20.99 -4.18
CA PRO A 47 -2.28 -21.01 -5.39
C PRO A 47 -2.94 -19.64 -5.67
N PHE A 48 -2.98 -19.24 -6.95
CA PHE A 48 -3.57 -17.97 -7.44
C PHE A 48 -4.96 -18.21 -8.08
N PHE A 49 -5.90 -17.26 -7.95
CA PHE A 49 -7.21 -17.33 -8.63
C PHE A 49 -7.82 -15.97 -9.01
N ASP A 50 -8.65 -16.04 -10.06
CA ASP A 50 -9.37 -14.98 -10.80
C ASP A 50 -10.62 -14.42 -10.08
N LEU A 51 -10.83 -13.11 -10.21
CA LEU A 51 -11.88 -12.32 -9.57
C LEU A 51 -12.90 -11.79 -10.62
N THR A 52 -13.95 -12.58 -10.87
CA THR A 52 -15.14 -12.12 -11.62
C THR A 52 -16.43 -12.67 -10.99
N LYS A 53 -17.19 -11.83 -10.26
CA LYS A 53 -18.66 -11.89 -10.18
C LYS A 53 -19.27 -10.61 -9.58
N GLU A 54 -20.46 -10.29 -10.10
CA GLU A 54 -21.10 -8.98 -10.25
C GLU A 54 -21.68 -8.32 -8.98
N ILE A 55 -21.69 -6.97 -8.97
CA ILE A 55 -22.61 -6.14 -8.19
C ILE A 55 -23.37 -5.26 -9.18
N LYS A 56 -24.71 -5.24 -9.11
CA LYS A 56 -25.55 -4.26 -9.80
C LYS A 56 -25.95 -3.18 -8.80
N ALA A 57 -25.58 -1.93 -9.08
CA ALA A 57 -26.08 -0.75 -8.38
C ALA A 57 -26.94 0.08 -9.33
N GLU A 58 -28.13 0.47 -8.88
CA GLU A 58 -28.99 1.45 -9.54
C GLU A 58 -28.60 2.85 -9.05
N THR A 59 -28.31 3.76 -9.97
CA THR A 59 -27.97 5.17 -9.68
C THR A 59 -29.21 6.05 -9.80
N GLU A 60 -29.63 6.67 -8.71
CA GLU A 60 -30.44 7.90 -8.74
C GLU A 60 -29.51 9.12 -8.83
N VAL A 61 -29.90 10.11 -9.64
CA VAL A 61 -29.14 11.34 -9.88
C VAL A 61 -29.78 12.44 -9.03
N HIS A 62 -29.04 12.99 -8.06
CA HIS A 62 -29.45 14.19 -7.33
C HIS A 62 -28.90 15.45 -8.01
N ASP A 63 -29.79 16.41 -8.26
CA ASP A 63 -29.48 17.69 -8.91
C ASP A 63 -28.86 18.70 -7.91
N GLY A 64 -27.61 19.10 -8.16
CA GLY A 64 -26.99 20.34 -7.67
C GLY A 64 -25.88 20.16 -6.63
N PRO A 65 -24.73 20.83 -6.78
CA PRO A 65 -23.66 20.78 -5.77
C PRO A 65 -24.10 21.50 -4.49
N PRO A 66 -23.77 21.01 -3.29
CA PRO A 66 -23.58 21.91 -2.16
C PRO A 66 -22.58 23.01 -2.56
N ALA A 67 -22.84 24.27 -2.20
CA ALA A 67 -21.91 25.35 -2.48
C ALA A 67 -20.70 25.22 -1.54
N ALA A 68 -19.80 24.29 -1.84
CA ALA A 68 -18.66 23.94 -1.00
C ALA A 68 -17.65 25.09 -0.95
N LYS A 69 -17.42 25.60 0.26
CA LYS A 69 -16.09 26.11 0.62
C LYS A 69 -15.87 26.00 2.11
N GLU A 70 -15.38 24.83 2.47
CA GLU A 70 -15.31 24.36 3.84
C GLU A 70 -13.87 23.90 4.09
N ALA A 71 -13.20 24.54 5.05
CA ALA A 71 -11.80 24.36 5.37
C ALA A 71 -11.62 24.48 6.89
N CYS A 72 -11.45 23.33 7.55
CA CYS A 72 -11.42 23.19 9.00
C CYS A 72 -10.51 24.24 9.67
N GLY A 73 -11.07 24.98 10.64
CA GLY A 73 -10.37 25.99 11.45
C GLY A 73 -10.54 27.45 11.00
N ASN A 74 -11.47 27.75 10.09
CA ASN A 74 -11.72 29.11 9.58
C ASN A 74 -12.97 29.82 10.19
N GLN A 75 -13.71 29.17 11.08
CA GLN A 75 -15.02 29.61 11.63
C GLN A 75 -16.17 29.69 10.61
N ILE A 76 -16.30 28.68 9.74
CA ILE A 76 -17.38 28.53 8.76
C ILE A 76 -17.97 27.11 8.88
N ASP A 77 -19.27 26.98 8.61
CA ASP A 77 -20.11 25.77 8.70
C ASP A 77 -19.79 24.92 7.48
N ASP A 78 -19.17 23.76 7.78
CA ASP A 78 -18.26 23.07 6.90
C ASP A 78 -18.76 21.67 6.43
N ASP A 79 -20.01 21.33 6.76
CA ASP A 79 -20.78 20.23 6.17
C ASP A 79 -22.23 20.65 5.82
N LEU A 80 -22.49 21.96 5.85
CA LEU A 80 -23.77 22.65 5.63
C LEU A 80 -24.92 22.11 6.47
N ASP A 81 -24.64 21.60 7.67
CA ASP A 81 -25.67 21.14 8.60
C ASP A 81 -26.36 22.31 9.36
N GLY A 82 -25.87 23.53 9.16
CA GLY A 82 -26.35 24.75 9.80
C GLY A 82 -25.53 25.18 11.00
N TYR A 83 -24.44 24.47 11.32
CA TYR A 83 -23.57 24.72 12.45
C TYR A 83 -22.12 24.92 11.98
N ILE A 84 -21.46 25.94 12.53
CA ILE A 84 -19.99 26.03 12.49
C ILE A 84 -19.48 25.06 13.55
N ASP A 85 -19.64 23.78 13.28
CA ASP A 85 -19.01 22.72 14.03
C ASP A 85 -18.13 21.92 13.06
N GLU A 86 -17.02 21.41 13.59
CA GLU A 86 -16.06 20.64 12.78
C GLU A 86 -16.57 19.20 12.58
N GLU A 87 -17.88 18.98 12.74
CA GLU A 87 -18.53 17.70 12.44
C GLU A 87 -18.54 17.56 10.89
N GLY A 88 -18.23 16.37 10.36
CA GLY A 88 -18.08 16.17 8.91
C GLY A 88 -16.72 16.57 8.28
N CYS A 89 -15.86 17.31 8.98
CA CYS A 89 -14.50 17.65 8.52
C CYS A 89 -13.63 16.40 8.30
N TYR A 90 -12.99 16.27 7.13
CA TYR A 90 -11.96 15.25 6.95
C TYR A 90 -10.72 15.62 7.76
N PRO A 91 -10.23 14.73 8.64
CA PRO A 91 -9.11 15.08 9.50
C PRO A 91 -7.87 15.28 8.62
N ALA A 92 -7.31 16.49 8.68
CA ALA A 92 -5.95 16.71 8.22
C ALA A 92 -5.03 15.68 8.89
N PRO A 93 -3.99 15.19 8.19
CA PRO A 93 -3.03 14.28 8.80
C PRO A 93 -2.46 14.90 10.07
N ASN A 94 -2.26 14.08 11.11
CA ASN A 94 -1.44 14.49 12.23
C ASN A 94 -0.03 14.82 11.72
N LEU A 95 0.39 16.06 11.92
CA LEU A 95 1.67 16.54 11.41
C LEU A 95 2.75 16.49 12.47
N ARG A 96 3.95 16.09 12.06
CA ARG A 96 5.17 16.43 12.79
C ARG A 96 5.55 17.89 12.56
N ALA A 97 6.42 18.41 13.43
CA ALA A 97 6.92 19.78 13.31
C ALA A 97 7.72 20.04 12.02
N ASP A 98 8.29 19.00 11.40
CA ASP A 98 8.99 19.08 10.13
C ASP A 98 8.08 18.90 8.91
N GLN A 99 6.79 18.64 9.09
CA GLN A 99 5.84 18.42 8.01
C GLN A 99 4.96 19.64 7.77
N GLN A 100 4.51 19.79 6.53
CA GLN A 100 3.59 20.82 6.09
C GLN A 100 2.45 20.17 5.30
N TRP A 101 1.23 20.40 5.76
CA TRP A 101 0.02 20.10 4.99
C TRP A 101 -0.39 21.33 4.18
N THR A 102 -0.75 21.11 2.93
CA THR A 102 -1.40 22.12 2.09
C THR A 102 -2.71 21.55 1.58
N ASP A 103 -3.80 22.13 2.04
CA ASP A 103 -5.13 21.82 1.53
C ASP A 103 -5.28 22.37 0.10
N LEU A 104 -5.63 21.51 -0.85
CA LEU A 104 -5.88 21.86 -2.25
C LEU A 104 -7.38 22.00 -2.54
N GLY A 105 -8.23 21.72 -1.55
CA GLY A 105 -9.67 21.81 -1.60
C GLY A 105 -10.35 20.59 -2.23
N ILE A 106 -11.68 20.68 -2.27
CA ILE A 106 -12.56 19.65 -2.82
C ILE A 106 -12.63 19.80 -4.34
N VAL A 107 -12.66 18.67 -5.04
CA VAL A 107 -12.83 18.54 -6.48
C VAL A 107 -14.10 17.76 -6.77
N GLU A 108 -15.04 18.38 -7.49
CA GLU A 108 -16.20 17.68 -8.05
C GLU A 108 -15.78 16.90 -9.29
N LEU A 109 -15.96 15.59 -9.24
CA LEU A 109 -15.77 14.66 -10.34
C LEU A 109 -17.09 14.54 -11.10
N GLN A 110 -17.02 14.70 -12.42
CA GLN A 110 -18.18 14.51 -13.29
C GLN A 110 -18.14 13.12 -13.90
N ALA A 111 -19.31 12.50 -14.10
CA ALA A 111 -19.46 11.19 -14.75
C ALA A 111 -19.10 11.16 -16.25
N LEU A 112 -18.62 12.29 -16.80
CA LEU A 112 -18.44 12.48 -18.25
C LEU A 112 -16.98 12.25 -18.68
N LEU A 113 -16.80 11.85 -19.94
CA LEU A 113 -15.54 11.56 -20.63
C LEU A 113 -14.63 12.81 -20.86
N GLY A 114 -14.68 13.80 -19.98
CA GLY A 114 -13.82 14.99 -20.01
C GLY A 114 -12.55 14.79 -19.18
N PRO A 115 -11.53 15.64 -19.36
CA PRO A 115 -10.36 15.60 -18.50
C PRO A 115 -10.75 15.86 -17.04
N ALA A 116 -10.22 15.07 -16.10
CA ALA A 116 -10.45 15.30 -14.68
C ALA A 116 -10.18 16.76 -14.29
N PRO A 117 -11.07 17.36 -13.47
CA PRO A 117 -10.79 18.67 -12.90
C PRO A 117 -9.51 18.60 -12.07
N THR A 118 -8.70 19.65 -12.17
CA THR A 118 -7.40 19.70 -11.51
C THR A 118 -7.34 20.77 -10.41
N ARG A 119 -6.47 20.55 -9.44
CA ARG A 119 -6.01 21.54 -8.46
C ARG A 119 -4.53 21.80 -8.64
N THR A 120 -4.10 23.00 -8.26
CA THR A 120 -2.69 23.38 -8.35
C THR A 120 -2.06 23.42 -6.96
N TYR A 121 -1.06 22.59 -6.74
CA TYR A 121 -0.17 22.66 -5.60
C TYR A 121 1.09 23.44 -5.98
N ASN A 122 1.43 24.49 -5.24
CA ASN A 122 2.67 25.24 -5.48
C ASN A 122 3.78 24.69 -4.57
N ALA A 123 4.60 23.80 -5.11
CA ALA A 123 5.73 23.20 -4.41
C ALA A 123 6.77 24.29 -4.05
N PRO A 124 7.13 24.46 -2.76
CA PRO A 124 8.14 25.40 -2.33
C PRO A 124 9.54 25.09 -2.91
N THR A 125 10.40 26.11 -2.98
CA THR A 125 11.74 26.07 -3.59
C THR A 125 12.76 25.13 -2.95
N LYS A 126 12.42 24.48 -1.83
CA LYS A 126 13.31 23.59 -1.05
C LYS A 126 12.67 22.25 -0.62
N ASN A 127 11.57 21.85 -1.26
CA ASN A 127 10.85 20.62 -0.88
C ASN A 127 11.25 19.46 -1.82
N ALA A 128 11.89 18.35 -1.44
CA ALA A 128 11.67 17.40 -0.35
C ALA A 128 10.50 16.44 -0.54
N GLY A 129 10.62 15.26 0.08
CA GLY A 129 9.60 14.23 0.00
C GLY A 129 8.17 14.73 0.12
N MET A 130 7.34 14.36 -0.85
CA MET A 130 5.99 14.87 -1.02
C MET A 130 5.05 13.71 -1.35
N ALA A 131 3.89 13.71 -0.70
CA ALA A 131 2.78 12.83 -1.02
C ALA A 131 1.50 13.66 -1.21
N ILE A 132 0.73 13.31 -2.23
CA ILE A 132 -0.62 13.82 -2.43
C ILE A 132 -1.56 12.78 -1.83
N LEU A 133 -2.44 13.24 -0.96
CA LEU A 133 -3.57 12.47 -0.45
C LEU A 133 -4.82 12.91 -1.20
N MET A 134 -5.60 11.91 -1.60
CA MET A 134 -6.93 12.09 -2.16
C MET A 134 -7.87 11.34 -1.24
N THR A 135 -8.99 11.96 -0.88
CA THR A 135 -9.94 11.35 0.04
C THR A 135 -11.33 11.47 -0.55
N GLU A 136 -12.01 10.35 -0.73
CA GLU A 136 -13.40 10.34 -1.17
C GLU A 136 -14.26 11.00 -0.10
N LEU A 137 -15.16 11.90 -0.50
CA LEU A 137 -16.18 12.39 0.41
C LEU A 137 -17.38 11.45 0.37
N PRO A 138 -17.99 11.11 1.54
CA PRO A 138 -19.15 10.24 1.60
C PRO A 138 -20.24 10.74 0.67
N ASP A 139 -20.66 9.87 -0.24
CA ASP A 139 -21.84 10.07 -1.08
C ASP A 139 -22.93 9.14 -0.52
N PRO A 140 -24.04 9.68 0.03
CA PRO A 140 -25.13 8.89 0.58
C PRO A 140 -25.66 7.90 -0.48
N GLY A 141 -25.26 6.63 -0.37
CA GLY A 141 -25.67 5.56 -1.29
C GLY A 141 -24.58 5.02 -2.23
N GLN A 142 -23.36 5.58 -2.23
CA GLN A 142 -22.24 5.08 -3.05
C GLN A 142 -20.95 4.86 -2.24
N LEU A 143 -21.07 4.31 -1.03
CA LEU A 143 -19.90 3.89 -0.25
C LEU A 143 -19.11 2.81 -1.00
N GLY A 144 -17.80 3.00 -1.09
CA GLY A 144 -16.90 2.02 -1.70
C GLY A 144 -16.44 2.33 -3.11
N ALA A 145 -16.36 3.61 -3.53
CA ALA A 145 -15.69 3.91 -4.78
C ALA A 145 -14.17 3.88 -4.61
N TYR A 146 -13.49 3.42 -5.65
CA TYR A 146 -12.05 3.55 -5.77
C TYR A 146 -11.71 4.98 -6.15
N VAL A 147 -10.77 5.61 -5.45
CA VAL A 147 -10.20 6.90 -5.83
C VAL A 147 -8.78 6.70 -6.33
N TRP A 148 -8.37 7.46 -7.34
CA TRP A 148 -6.95 7.53 -7.76
C TRP A 148 -6.61 8.83 -8.48
N ALA A 149 -5.32 9.06 -8.64
CA ALA A 149 -4.81 10.19 -9.42
C ALA A 149 -5.00 9.93 -10.93
N GLU A 150 -5.83 10.73 -11.58
CA GLU A 150 -6.03 10.62 -13.02
C GLU A 150 -4.92 11.35 -13.79
N SER A 151 -4.49 12.50 -13.27
CA SER A 151 -3.41 13.26 -13.87
C SER A 151 -2.51 13.89 -12.82
N LEU A 152 -1.22 13.93 -13.13
CA LEU A 152 -0.25 14.68 -12.35
C LEU A 152 0.73 15.33 -13.30
N VAL A 153 0.76 16.66 -13.35
CA VAL A 153 1.61 17.41 -14.27
C VAL A 153 2.59 18.25 -13.49
N SER A 154 3.88 18.07 -13.77
CA SER A 154 4.98 18.83 -13.16
C SER A 154 4.98 20.31 -13.58
N PRO A 155 5.72 21.18 -12.86
CA PRO A 155 5.94 22.57 -13.25
C PRO A 155 6.51 22.76 -14.66
N SER A 156 7.29 21.79 -15.15
CA SER A 156 7.83 21.77 -16.52
C SER A 156 6.83 21.31 -17.59
N GLY A 157 5.60 20.95 -17.21
CA GLY A 157 4.59 20.43 -18.13
C GLY A 157 4.72 18.94 -18.46
N VAL A 158 5.64 18.22 -17.81
CA VAL A 158 5.76 16.75 -17.95
C VAL A 158 4.63 16.09 -17.19
N GLU A 159 3.88 15.23 -17.87
CA GLU A 159 2.85 14.36 -17.29
C GLU A 159 3.52 13.19 -16.57
N CYS A 160 3.42 13.18 -15.25
CA CYS A 160 3.99 12.16 -14.36
C CYS A 160 3.01 11.02 -14.08
N ILE A 161 1.71 11.30 -14.16
CA ILE A 161 0.62 10.33 -14.17
C ILE A 161 -0.31 10.70 -15.30
N SER A 162 -0.60 9.74 -16.19
CA SER A 162 -1.54 9.93 -17.29
C SER A 162 -2.81 9.10 -17.08
N PRO A 163 -3.96 9.58 -17.58
CA PRO A 163 -5.23 8.86 -17.51
C PRO A 163 -5.06 7.49 -18.16
N GLY A 164 -5.42 6.43 -17.43
CA GLY A 164 -5.33 5.10 -17.99
C GLY A 164 -3.89 4.60 -18.21
N ALA A 165 -2.97 4.98 -17.34
CA ALA A 165 -1.66 4.34 -17.26
C ALA A 165 -1.17 4.23 -15.81
N TRP A 166 -2.06 4.20 -14.82
CA TRP A 166 -1.72 4.25 -13.39
C TRP A 166 -0.75 3.14 -12.92
N ALA A 167 -0.78 1.97 -13.56
CA ALA A 167 0.13 0.86 -13.28
C ALA A 167 1.50 1.00 -14.00
N THR A 168 1.62 1.86 -14.99
CA THR A 168 2.84 2.06 -15.78
C THR A 168 3.34 3.52 -15.75
N SER A 169 2.64 4.40 -15.03
CA SER A 169 2.95 5.82 -14.93
C SER A 169 4.10 6.08 -13.98
N PHE A 170 4.95 7.08 -14.28
CA PHE A 170 6.16 7.42 -13.54
C PHE A 170 5.97 7.62 -12.02
N ASN A 171 4.76 7.93 -11.56
CA ASN A 171 4.37 7.69 -10.18
C ASN A 171 3.16 6.75 -10.18
N ARG A 172 3.23 5.64 -9.45
CA ARG A 172 2.04 4.80 -9.29
C ARG A 172 1.22 5.35 -8.13
N ALA A 173 -0.07 5.58 -8.39
CA ALA A 173 -1.02 5.95 -7.37
C ALA A 173 -1.56 4.68 -6.70
N PHE A 174 -1.63 4.64 -5.36
CA PHE A 174 -2.40 3.59 -4.72
C PHE A 174 -3.89 3.91 -4.85
N VAL A 175 -4.65 2.94 -5.36
CA VAL A 175 -6.09 3.03 -5.49
C VAL A 175 -6.71 2.44 -4.23
N GLY A 176 -7.36 3.27 -3.42
CA GLY A 176 -8.06 2.80 -2.23
C GLY A 176 -9.53 3.18 -2.24
N ILE A 177 -10.30 2.46 -1.45
CA ILE A 177 -11.67 2.85 -1.14
C ILE A 177 -11.62 3.94 -0.08
N GLY A 178 -12.23 5.08 -0.39
CA GLY A 178 -12.23 6.25 0.48
C GLY A 178 -10.94 7.09 0.46
N TYR A 179 -9.81 6.59 -0.05
CA TYR A 179 -8.57 7.37 -0.14
C TYR A 179 -7.62 6.84 -1.22
N ALA A 180 -6.75 7.71 -1.73
CA ALA A 180 -5.67 7.39 -2.65
C ALA A 180 -4.42 8.18 -2.29
N THR A 181 -3.24 7.65 -2.61
CA THR A 181 -1.99 8.37 -2.38
C THR A 181 -1.10 8.34 -3.61
N VAL A 182 -0.39 9.45 -3.82
CA VAL A 182 0.68 9.55 -4.81
C VAL A 182 1.91 10.13 -4.12
N GLN A 183 2.97 9.35 -4.04
CA GLN A 183 4.28 9.88 -3.69
C GLN A 183 4.94 10.48 -4.93
N LEU A 184 5.54 11.66 -4.79
CA LEU A 184 6.32 12.24 -5.88
C LEU A 184 7.76 11.75 -5.86
N GLY A 185 8.33 11.57 -7.06
CA GLY A 185 9.69 11.10 -7.23
C GLY A 185 9.84 9.61 -6.98
N MET A 186 8.81 8.82 -7.32
CA MET A 186 8.86 7.36 -7.35
C MET A 186 9.65 6.83 -8.56
N ALA A 187 9.67 7.60 -9.64
CA ALA A 187 10.64 7.46 -10.71
C ALA A 187 11.90 8.27 -10.33
N PRO A 188 13.08 7.63 -10.14
CA PRO A 188 14.33 8.34 -9.82
C PRO A 188 14.66 9.50 -10.76
N GLN A 189 14.18 9.45 -12.00
CA GLN A 189 14.32 10.44 -13.05
C GLN A 189 13.42 11.68 -12.86
N VAL A 190 12.34 11.59 -12.08
CA VAL A 190 11.44 12.71 -11.78
C VAL A 190 11.84 13.34 -10.46
N SER A 191 12.50 14.50 -10.51
CA SER A 191 12.77 15.29 -9.31
C SER A 191 11.53 16.12 -8.94
N VAL A 192 11.29 16.32 -7.64
CA VAL A 192 10.28 17.27 -7.17
C VAL A 192 10.76 18.68 -7.51
N LEU A 193 10.28 19.23 -8.62
CA LEU A 193 10.58 20.58 -9.04
C LEU A 193 9.76 21.58 -8.23
N PRO A 194 10.33 22.74 -7.88
CA PRO A 194 9.55 23.82 -7.29
C PRO A 194 8.62 24.45 -8.33
N GLY A 195 7.50 25.00 -7.85
CA GLY A 195 6.49 25.64 -8.68
C GLY A 195 5.18 24.85 -8.77
N PRO A 196 4.32 25.17 -9.76
CA PRO A 196 2.96 24.67 -9.83
C PRO A 196 2.90 23.22 -10.33
N TRP A 197 2.44 22.31 -9.49
CA TRP A 197 2.03 20.95 -9.83
C TRP A 197 0.52 20.91 -10.02
N LYS A 198 0.04 20.34 -11.13
CA LYS A 198 -1.40 20.12 -11.35
C LYS A 198 -1.75 18.69 -11.00
N VAL A 199 -2.78 18.52 -10.18
CA VAL A 199 -3.25 17.24 -9.67
C VAL A 199 -4.70 17.06 -10.06
N GLY A 200 -5.02 15.99 -10.78
CA GLY A 200 -6.38 15.54 -11.07
C GLY A 200 -6.65 14.21 -10.40
N ALA A 201 -7.88 14.01 -9.96
CA ALA A 201 -8.36 12.77 -9.36
C ALA A 201 -9.57 12.24 -10.12
N THR A 202 -9.88 10.97 -9.93
CA THR A 202 -11.09 10.35 -10.47
C THR A 202 -11.58 9.28 -9.50
N ARG A 203 -12.85 8.88 -9.64
CA ARG A 203 -13.46 7.79 -8.86
C ARG A 203 -14.18 6.79 -9.76
N ALA A 204 -14.19 5.52 -9.39
CA ALA A 204 -14.97 4.49 -10.08
C ALA A 204 -15.43 3.35 -9.17
N THR A 205 -16.42 2.57 -9.61
CA THR A 205 -16.89 1.35 -8.90
C THR A 205 -15.93 0.17 -9.00
N GLU A 206 -15.00 0.20 -9.95
CA GLU A 206 -14.12 -0.93 -10.26
C GLU A 206 -12.66 -0.47 -10.38
N LEU A 207 -11.74 -1.38 -10.08
CA LEU A 207 -10.33 -1.14 -10.29
C LEU A 207 -10.05 -0.90 -11.79
N PRO A 208 -9.21 0.09 -12.11
CA PRO A 208 -8.92 0.44 -13.49
C PRO A 208 -8.11 -0.63 -14.27
N MET A 209 -7.68 -1.74 -13.65
CA MET A 209 -7.03 -2.86 -14.37
C MET A 209 -7.89 -3.40 -15.52
N LYS A 210 -9.22 -3.29 -15.43
CA LYS A 210 -10.15 -3.73 -16.48
C LYS A 210 -10.56 -2.64 -17.48
N TYR A 211 -10.14 -1.37 -17.30
CA TYR A 211 -10.53 -0.20 -18.12
C TYR A 211 -12.05 -0.01 -18.39
N SER A 212 -12.90 -0.85 -17.82
CA SER A 212 -14.35 -0.85 -18.00
C SER A 212 -15.07 -0.03 -16.93
N GLY A 213 -14.40 0.30 -15.83
CA GLY A 213 -14.95 1.10 -14.75
C GLY A 213 -15.34 2.48 -15.28
N LYS A 214 -16.65 2.76 -15.30
CA LYS A 214 -17.15 4.09 -15.65
C LYS A 214 -16.74 5.06 -14.54
N PRO A 215 -16.17 6.24 -14.87
CA PRO A 215 -16.01 7.31 -13.91
C PRO A 215 -17.35 7.56 -13.22
N LEU A 216 -17.33 7.63 -11.91
CA LEU A 216 -18.51 7.99 -11.13
C LEU A 216 -18.48 9.50 -10.87
N PRO A 217 -19.65 10.16 -10.87
CA PRO A 217 -19.73 11.50 -10.33
C PRO A 217 -19.45 11.43 -8.84
N GLY A 218 -18.89 12.46 -8.23
CA GLY A 218 -18.54 12.38 -6.82
C GLY A 218 -17.58 13.47 -6.40
N TRP A 219 -17.24 13.49 -5.13
CA TRP A 219 -16.42 14.55 -4.57
C TRP A 219 -15.17 13.96 -3.93
N VAL A 220 -14.02 14.57 -4.23
CA VAL A 220 -12.73 14.15 -3.68
C VAL A 220 -12.03 15.35 -3.07
N HIS A 221 -11.64 15.24 -1.81
CA HIS A 221 -10.74 16.18 -1.15
C HIS A 221 -9.30 15.89 -1.57
N LEU A 222 -8.56 16.94 -1.93
CA LEU A 222 -7.16 16.84 -2.28
C LEU A 222 -6.31 17.62 -1.27
N GLY A 223 -5.22 17.01 -0.82
CA GLY A 223 -4.21 17.71 -0.06
C GLY A 223 -2.80 17.19 -0.30
N ALA A 224 -1.82 18.04 -0.05
CA ALA A 224 -0.41 17.72 -0.23
C ALA A 224 0.31 17.75 1.11
N LEU A 225 0.92 16.62 1.47
CA LEU A 225 1.85 16.51 2.58
C LEU A 225 3.27 16.64 2.03
N ALA A 226 3.98 17.64 2.53
CA ALA A 226 5.40 17.84 2.23
C ALA A 226 6.22 17.87 3.52
N ARG A 227 7.51 17.62 3.40
CA ARG A 227 8.51 17.92 4.44
C ARG A 227 9.68 18.71 3.84
N PRO A 228 10.78 19.00 4.56
CA PRO A 228 12.07 19.38 3.98
C PRO A 228 12.90 18.19 3.48
N GLU A 229 13.83 18.45 2.54
CA GLU A 229 14.58 17.38 1.89
C GLU A 229 15.55 16.82 2.90
N LEU A 230 15.71 15.49 2.92
CA LEU A 230 16.79 14.93 3.70
C LEU A 230 18.09 15.43 3.07
N PRO A 231 19.06 15.94 3.86
CA PRO A 231 20.36 16.25 3.30
C PRO A 231 20.89 15.04 2.50
N PRO A 232 21.66 15.22 1.41
CA PRO A 232 22.13 14.10 0.59
C PRO A 232 22.85 13.01 1.39
N ASN A 233 23.54 13.40 2.47
CA ASN A 233 24.20 12.51 3.44
C ASN A 233 23.47 12.46 4.80
N GLY A 234 22.30 13.08 4.89
CA GLY A 234 21.45 13.09 6.06
C GLY A 234 20.78 11.74 6.25
N LYS A 235 20.53 11.38 7.50
CA LYS A 235 19.80 10.16 7.83
C LYS A 235 18.32 10.44 7.72
N GLY A 236 17.57 9.54 7.10
CA GLY A 236 16.13 9.48 7.26
C GLY A 236 15.81 8.59 8.44
N VAL A 237 14.91 8.99 9.31
CA VAL A 237 14.52 8.14 10.45
C VAL A 237 13.03 7.83 10.38
N LEU A 238 12.70 6.54 10.49
CA LEU A 238 11.33 6.05 10.51
C LEU A 238 10.96 5.66 11.93
N ASP A 239 10.14 6.48 12.58
CA ASP A 239 9.50 6.11 13.85
C ASP A 239 8.27 5.23 13.54
N LEU A 240 7.95 4.23 14.38
CA LEU A 240 6.85 3.28 14.16
C LEU A 240 5.99 3.12 15.43
N ASP A 241 4.68 2.91 15.24
CA ASP A 241 3.80 2.38 16.28
C ASP A 241 3.50 0.90 15.93
N VAL A 242 3.90 -0.03 16.79
CA VAL A 242 3.70 -1.49 16.64
C VAL A 242 2.49 -1.92 17.45
N PHE A 243 1.57 -2.64 16.82
CA PHE A 243 0.33 -3.13 17.43
C PHE A 243 0.30 -4.65 17.43
N CYS A 244 0.05 -5.28 18.57
CA CYS A 244 -0.07 -6.74 18.68
C CYS A 244 -1.55 -7.12 18.81
N ALA A 245 -2.13 -7.69 17.75
CA ALA A 245 -3.54 -8.05 17.74
C ALA A 245 -3.77 -9.38 18.49
N GLY A 246 -4.60 -9.34 19.54
CA GLY A 246 -4.90 -10.54 20.34
C GLY A 246 -3.66 -11.16 20.99
N GLY A 247 -2.60 -10.36 21.20
CA GLY A 247 -1.31 -10.81 21.69
C GLY A 247 -0.48 -11.60 20.67
N ALA A 248 -0.65 -11.38 19.37
CA ALA A 248 0.20 -11.98 18.33
C ALA A 248 1.48 -11.16 18.08
N PRO A 249 2.65 -11.81 17.86
CA PRO A 249 2.93 -13.22 18.18
C PRO A 249 3.02 -13.49 19.69
N MET A 250 3.19 -12.43 20.47
CA MET A 250 3.12 -12.40 21.93
C MET A 250 2.59 -11.01 22.35
N PRO A 251 2.19 -10.80 23.62
CA PRO A 251 1.79 -9.47 24.09
C PRO A 251 2.87 -8.42 23.79
N CYS A 252 2.45 -7.23 23.36
CA CYS A 252 3.35 -6.20 22.84
C CYS A 252 4.35 -5.72 23.89
N ALA A 253 3.96 -5.68 25.17
CA ALA A 253 4.89 -5.39 26.27
C ALA A 253 6.04 -6.41 26.38
N GLN A 254 5.77 -7.70 26.10
CA GLN A 254 6.79 -8.74 26.09
C GLN A 254 7.65 -8.63 24.82
N LEU A 255 7.01 -8.43 23.66
CA LEU A 255 7.70 -8.28 22.39
C LEU A 255 8.72 -7.14 22.42
N ALA A 256 8.35 -5.97 22.96
CA ALA A 256 9.17 -4.77 23.03
C ALA A 256 10.54 -4.97 23.68
N THR A 257 10.65 -5.92 24.62
CA THR A 257 11.89 -6.23 25.34
C THR A 257 12.52 -7.57 24.93
N SER A 258 11.87 -8.29 24.01
CA SER A 258 12.27 -9.63 23.61
C SER A 258 13.56 -9.61 22.76
N PRO A 259 14.41 -10.66 22.87
CA PRO A 259 15.50 -10.88 21.91
C PRO A 259 15.03 -10.95 20.46
N GLN A 260 13.81 -11.47 20.23
CA GLN A 260 13.20 -11.62 18.92
C GLN A 260 12.99 -10.25 18.24
N TRP A 261 12.41 -9.29 18.97
CA TRP A 261 12.30 -7.92 18.45
C TRP A 261 13.67 -7.30 18.18
N GLN A 262 14.64 -7.50 19.06
CA GLN A 262 16.00 -6.97 18.86
C GLN A 262 16.63 -7.52 17.58
N GLN A 263 16.45 -8.80 17.27
CA GLN A 263 16.92 -9.41 16.02
C GLN A 263 16.19 -8.83 14.79
N MET A 264 14.86 -8.70 14.85
CA MET A 264 14.08 -8.10 13.76
C MET A 264 14.50 -6.65 13.52
N ALA A 265 14.55 -5.82 14.57
CA ALA A 265 14.97 -4.43 14.49
C ALA A 265 16.42 -4.29 13.99
N ALA A 266 17.33 -5.16 14.43
CA ALA A 266 18.70 -5.18 13.94
C ALA A 266 18.77 -5.50 12.44
N ARG A 267 17.97 -6.47 11.97
CA ARG A 267 17.89 -6.81 10.55
C ARG A 267 17.30 -5.67 9.71
N ILE A 268 16.18 -5.08 10.16
CA ILE A 268 15.55 -3.94 9.50
C ILE A 268 16.56 -2.79 9.36
N ASN A 269 17.25 -2.44 10.45
CA ASN A 269 18.29 -1.42 10.44
C ASN A 269 19.46 -1.77 9.52
N ALA A 270 19.90 -3.03 9.49
CA ALA A 270 21.00 -3.45 8.63
C ALA A 270 20.65 -3.29 7.14
N ILE A 271 19.43 -3.63 6.74
CA ILE A 271 18.91 -3.46 5.37
C ILE A 271 18.82 -1.96 5.02
N TRP A 272 18.09 -1.20 5.83
CA TRP A 272 17.77 0.21 5.53
C TRP A 272 18.96 1.16 5.69
N LYS A 273 20.00 0.76 6.41
CA LYS A 273 21.25 1.52 6.50
C LYS A 273 21.88 1.76 5.12
N ALA A 274 21.71 0.85 4.16
CA ALA A 274 22.18 1.05 2.78
C ALA A 274 21.54 2.28 2.11
N ALA A 275 20.31 2.62 2.52
CA ALA A 275 19.57 3.79 2.05
C ALA A 275 19.75 5.04 2.95
N ASN A 276 20.69 5.00 3.91
CA ASN A 276 20.80 6.01 4.97
C ASN A 276 19.46 6.22 5.71
N VAL A 277 18.70 5.15 5.91
CA VAL A 277 17.47 5.11 6.69
C VAL A 277 17.70 4.24 7.93
N GLU A 278 17.17 4.66 9.08
CA GLU A 278 17.19 3.88 10.31
C GLU A 278 15.80 3.88 10.98
N LEU A 279 15.54 2.85 11.78
CA LEU A 279 14.42 2.86 12.71
C LEU A 279 14.71 3.84 13.84
N GLY A 280 13.72 4.68 14.13
CA GLY A 280 13.77 5.62 15.23
C GLY A 280 13.07 5.11 16.48
N GLN A 281 12.15 5.91 17.00
CA GLN A 281 11.30 5.55 18.11
C GLN A 281 10.29 4.50 17.67
N VAL A 282 10.23 3.40 18.43
CA VAL A 282 9.25 2.35 18.24
C VAL A 282 8.45 2.21 19.53
N GLU A 283 7.14 2.44 19.44
CA GLU A 283 6.21 2.25 20.56
C GLU A 283 5.32 1.04 20.33
N PHE A 284 4.91 0.36 21.39
CA PHE A 284 4.20 -0.91 21.33
C PHE A 284 2.85 -0.81 22.04
N PHE A 285 1.81 -1.36 21.40
CA PHE A 285 0.44 -1.28 21.87
C PHE A 285 -0.27 -2.64 21.68
N ASP A 286 -0.98 -3.10 22.68
CA ASP A 286 -1.83 -4.28 22.55
C ASP A 286 -3.21 -3.87 22.00
N ILE A 287 -3.68 -4.57 20.95
CA ILE A 287 -5.10 -4.56 20.58
C ILE A 287 -5.73 -5.75 21.32
N GLY A 288 -6.39 -5.47 22.44
CA GLY A 288 -6.97 -6.48 23.33
C GLY A 288 -8.49 -6.63 23.21
N GLY A 289 -9.08 -7.44 24.10
CA GLY A 289 -10.53 -7.63 24.19
C GLY A 289 -11.15 -8.31 22.97
N GLU A 290 -12.38 -7.93 22.64
CA GLU A 290 -13.12 -8.45 21.48
C GLU A 290 -12.45 -8.06 20.16
N GLU A 291 -11.99 -6.80 20.02
CA GLU A 291 -11.26 -6.33 18.84
C GLU A 291 -9.95 -7.10 18.68
N GLY A 292 -9.21 -7.34 19.76
CA GLY A 292 -8.01 -8.15 19.74
C GLY A 292 -8.26 -9.59 19.31
N THR A 293 -9.33 -10.21 19.81
CA THR A 293 -9.71 -11.57 19.42
C THR A 293 -10.10 -11.64 17.94
N LYS A 294 -10.88 -10.65 17.48
CA LYS A 294 -11.31 -10.54 16.09
C LYS A 294 -10.13 -10.35 15.14
N PHE A 295 -9.28 -9.36 15.40
CA PHE A 295 -8.22 -8.97 14.46
C PHE A 295 -6.91 -9.76 14.64
N LYS A 296 -6.89 -10.73 15.54
CA LYS A 296 -5.79 -11.69 15.65
C LYS A 296 -5.58 -12.46 14.35
N VAL A 297 -6.64 -12.74 13.63
CA VAL A 297 -6.62 -13.31 12.27
C VAL A 297 -7.40 -12.35 11.38
N LEU A 298 -6.80 -11.88 10.29
CA LEU A 298 -7.52 -11.08 9.31
C LEU A 298 -7.96 -12.01 8.18
N ASP A 299 -9.24 -12.36 8.12
CA ASP A 299 -9.82 -13.27 7.13
C ASP A 299 -10.27 -12.59 5.84
N ASN A 300 -10.42 -11.28 5.85
CA ASN A 300 -10.87 -10.52 4.69
C ASN A 300 -9.97 -9.33 4.36
N VAL A 301 -8.71 -9.60 3.98
CA VAL A 301 -7.74 -8.53 3.63
C VAL A 301 -7.82 -8.08 2.17
N GLY A 302 -8.40 -8.91 1.29
CA GLY A 302 -8.49 -8.67 -0.15
C GLY A 302 -9.81 -8.07 -0.65
N SER A 303 -10.85 -7.92 0.19
CA SER A 303 -12.02 -7.13 -0.19
C SER A 303 -11.65 -5.65 -0.23
N ASN A 304 -12.35 -4.81 -0.98
CA ASN A 304 -12.06 -3.38 -0.95
C ASN A 304 -13.09 -2.58 -0.11
N GLY A 305 -14.15 -3.20 0.41
CA GLY A 305 -15.21 -2.52 1.15
C GLY A 305 -14.92 -2.30 2.63
N GLU A 306 -15.93 -1.82 3.36
CA GLU A 306 -15.88 -1.66 4.82
C GLU A 306 -15.69 -2.98 5.57
N ASP A 307 -16.04 -4.09 4.93
CA ASP A 307 -15.81 -5.46 5.42
C ASP A 307 -14.32 -5.87 5.39
N ASN A 308 -13.45 -5.05 4.78
CA ASN A 308 -12.02 -5.27 4.78
C ASN A 308 -11.45 -5.14 6.20
N GLU A 309 -10.95 -6.24 6.73
CA GLU A 309 -10.48 -6.29 8.12
C GLU A 309 -9.13 -5.60 8.32
N LEU A 310 -8.33 -5.45 7.26
CA LEU A 310 -7.11 -4.65 7.29
C LEU A 310 -7.44 -3.17 7.52
N THR A 311 -8.44 -2.62 6.83
CA THR A 311 -8.93 -1.25 7.09
C THR A 311 -9.50 -1.12 8.50
N GLN A 312 -10.28 -2.10 8.95
CA GLN A 312 -10.88 -2.05 10.28
C GLN A 312 -9.83 -2.10 11.41
N VAL A 313 -8.79 -2.93 11.31
CA VAL A 313 -7.75 -3.00 12.34
C VAL A 313 -6.95 -1.71 12.42
N TYR A 314 -6.73 -1.01 11.31
CA TYR A 314 -6.10 0.32 11.35
C TYR A 314 -6.99 1.35 12.03
N LYS A 315 -8.32 1.32 11.84
CA LYS A 315 -9.26 2.16 12.61
C LYS A 315 -9.14 1.89 14.11
N VAL A 316 -8.94 0.63 14.53
CA VAL A 316 -8.69 0.30 15.94
C VAL A 316 -7.35 0.85 16.43
N ALA A 317 -6.28 0.68 15.66
CA ALA A 317 -4.97 1.25 15.97
C ALA A 317 -5.05 2.79 16.15
N ALA A 318 -5.87 3.46 15.33
CA ALA A 318 -6.12 4.89 15.45
C ALA A 318 -6.84 5.28 16.74
N LYS A 319 -7.78 4.46 17.25
CA LYS A 319 -8.43 4.73 18.55
C LYS A 319 -7.41 4.70 19.71
N LEU A 320 -6.43 3.80 19.64
CA LEU A 320 -5.35 3.72 20.63
C LEU A 320 -4.35 4.88 20.48
N ARG A 321 -4.18 5.37 19.26
CA ARG A 321 -3.17 6.36 18.88
C ARG A 321 -3.72 7.48 17.96
N PRO A 322 -4.72 8.25 18.41
CA PRO A 322 -5.48 9.15 17.53
C PRO A 322 -4.66 10.33 17.00
N LYS A 323 -3.59 10.70 17.70
CA LYS A 323 -2.69 11.81 17.34
C LYS A 323 -1.33 11.34 16.80
N SER A 324 -1.21 10.06 16.47
CA SER A 324 0.08 9.53 16.00
C SER A 324 0.41 10.07 14.62
N THR A 325 1.67 10.46 14.48
CA THR A 325 2.31 10.87 13.23
C THR A 325 3.16 9.75 12.64
N ARG A 326 3.06 8.54 13.21
CA ARG A 326 3.87 7.37 12.87
C ARG A 326 3.05 6.34 12.08
N PRO A 327 3.67 5.58 11.17
CA PRO A 327 3.03 4.43 10.55
C PRO A 327 2.67 3.37 11.59
N ALA A 328 1.54 2.70 11.39
CA ALA A 328 1.11 1.56 12.20
C ALA A 328 1.66 0.26 11.60
N LEU A 329 2.40 -0.53 12.39
CA LEU A 329 2.76 -1.91 12.06
C LEU A 329 1.91 -2.86 12.91
N VAL A 330 0.91 -3.51 12.31
CA VAL A 330 0.00 -4.43 12.99
C VAL A 330 0.49 -5.86 12.85
N LEU A 331 0.74 -6.52 13.97
CA LEU A 331 1.16 -7.91 14.04
C LEU A 331 -0.05 -8.78 14.31
N VAL A 332 -0.24 -9.78 13.45
CA VAL A 332 -1.38 -10.71 13.46
C VAL A 332 -0.89 -12.14 13.37
N SER A 333 -1.73 -13.12 13.67
CA SER A 333 -1.37 -14.54 13.53
C SER A 333 -1.51 -15.04 12.10
N SER A 334 -2.43 -14.47 11.31
CA SER A 334 -2.61 -14.81 9.90
C SER A 334 -3.23 -13.68 9.08
N LEU A 335 -2.87 -13.64 7.80
CA LEU A 335 -3.48 -12.79 6.77
C LEU A 335 -4.11 -13.72 5.72
N ASN A 336 -5.43 -13.78 5.71
CA ASN A 336 -6.22 -14.59 4.82
C ASN A 336 -7.15 -13.73 3.97
N HIS A 337 -7.56 -14.28 2.83
CA HIS A 337 -8.71 -13.80 2.08
C HIS A 337 -9.70 -14.94 1.92
N LYS A 338 -10.88 -14.80 2.54
CA LYS A 338 -11.95 -15.81 2.55
C LYS A 338 -11.46 -17.16 3.08
N GLY A 339 -10.66 -17.13 4.16
CA GLY A 339 -10.13 -18.32 4.83
C GLY A 339 -8.94 -18.98 4.14
N VAL A 340 -8.44 -18.41 3.04
CA VAL A 340 -7.22 -18.88 2.35
C VAL A 340 -6.05 -17.96 2.73
N PRO A 341 -4.92 -18.47 3.24
CA PRO A 341 -3.73 -17.66 3.48
C PRO A 341 -3.26 -16.98 2.19
N VAL A 342 -3.02 -15.66 2.24
CA VAL A 342 -2.65 -14.88 1.04
C VAL A 342 -1.27 -14.25 1.11
N ALA A 343 -0.75 -13.97 2.30
CA ALA A 343 0.56 -13.32 2.44
C ALA A 343 1.15 -13.47 3.85
N THR A 344 2.47 -13.27 3.97
CA THR A 344 3.16 -13.13 5.25
C THR A 344 3.24 -11.67 5.71
N GLY A 345 3.12 -10.71 4.79
CA GLY A 345 3.05 -9.29 5.05
C GLY A 345 2.17 -8.59 4.01
N LEU A 346 1.55 -7.48 4.42
CA LEU A 346 0.77 -6.60 3.56
C LEU A 346 0.97 -5.16 3.99
N SER A 347 1.39 -4.32 3.06
CA SER A 347 1.55 -2.89 3.23
C SER A 347 0.86 -2.14 2.11
N GLN A 348 0.39 -0.94 2.41
CA GLN A 348 -0.03 -0.04 1.35
C GLN A 348 1.18 0.61 0.69
N LEU A 349 1.11 0.71 -0.63
CA LEU A 349 2.13 1.38 -1.43
C LEU A 349 2.06 2.89 -1.20
N ALA A 350 3.23 3.51 -1.00
CA ALA A 350 3.35 4.96 -0.80
C ALA A 350 2.44 5.46 0.33
N GLY A 351 2.63 4.89 1.52
CA GLY A 351 1.89 5.24 2.70
C GLY A 351 2.12 6.68 3.15
N ILE A 352 1.13 7.25 3.83
CA ILE A 352 1.16 8.58 4.41
C ILE A 352 1.09 8.44 5.92
N ALA A 353 2.19 8.78 6.59
CA ALA A 353 2.23 8.84 8.03
C ALA A 353 1.39 10.01 8.56
N GLY A 354 0.70 9.81 9.68
CA GLY A 354 -0.17 10.81 10.31
C GLY A 354 -1.64 10.69 9.96
N MET A 355 -2.00 9.83 8.99
CA MET A 355 -3.38 9.50 8.67
C MET A 355 -3.90 8.35 9.55
N ALA A 356 -3.88 8.54 10.86
CA ALA A 356 -4.27 7.51 11.82
C ALA A 356 -5.65 6.92 11.45
N GLY A 357 -5.70 5.62 11.18
CA GLY A 357 -6.94 4.90 10.86
C GLY A 357 -7.22 4.71 9.37
N ALA A 358 -6.52 5.45 8.50
CA ALA A 358 -6.54 5.18 7.08
C ALA A 358 -5.64 3.97 6.77
N ARG A 359 -6.01 3.14 5.81
CA ARG A 359 -5.19 1.98 5.41
C ARG A 359 -3.81 2.43 4.91
N VAL A 360 -3.71 3.60 4.30
CA VAL A 360 -2.45 4.21 3.84
C VAL A 360 -1.49 4.58 4.96
N ASN A 361 -1.88 4.50 6.23
CA ASN A 361 -1.02 4.78 7.36
C ASN A 361 -0.34 3.52 7.94
N GLY A 362 -0.50 2.32 7.35
CA GLY A 362 0.01 1.13 8.01
C GLY A 362 0.43 -0.06 7.15
N MET A 363 1.07 -0.99 7.85
CA MET A 363 1.56 -2.29 7.44
C MET A 363 0.97 -3.35 8.36
N ALA A 364 0.71 -4.56 7.86
CA ALA A 364 0.35 -5.72 8.65
C ALA A 364 1.28 -6.88 8.35
N VAL A 365 1.73 -7.60 9.37
CA VAL A 365 2.63 -8.76 9.21
C VAL A 365 2.09 -9.95 10.01
N ALA A 366 1.98 -11.09 9.34
CA ALA A 366 1.58 -12.35 9.93
C ALA A 366 2.76 -13.06 10.58
N PHE A 367 2.57 -13.40 11.85
CA PHE A 367 3.43 -14.29 12.60
C PHE A 367 2.62 -15.56 12.89
N ASN A 368 2.71 -16.53 11.99
CA ASN A 368 2.15 -17.85 12.26
C ASN A 368 2.69 -18.33 13.62
N GLU A 369 1.80 -18.55 14.59
CA GLU A 369 2.21 -18.82 15.97
C GLU A 369 3.01 -20.11 16.10
N ALA A 370 2.71 -21.12 15.28
CA ALA A 370 3.45 -22.37 15.30
C ALA A 370 4.89 -22.15 14.79
N ASP A 371 5.07 -21.38 13.72
CA ASP A 371 6.40 -21.08 13.18
C ASP A 371 7.19 -20.15 14.09
N PHE A 372 6.51 -19.18 14.71
CA PHE A 372 7.15 -18.33 15.70
C PHE A 372 7.53 -19.11 16.96
N ALA A 373 6.69 -20.04 17.44
CA ALA A 373 7.02 -20.94 18.54
C ALA A 373 8.22 -21.84 18.22
N LYS A 374 8.32 -22.36 16.99
CA LYS A 374 9.52 -23.07 16.53
C LYS A 374 10.76 -22.16 16.57
N ALA A 375 10.62 -20.90 16.16
CA ALA A 375 11.70 -19.93 16.20
C ALA A 375 12.13 -19.60 17.65
N LEU A 376 11.19 -19.55 18.59
CA LEU A 376 11.48 -19.39 20.03
C LEU A 376 12.22 -20.59 20.62
N ALA A 377 12.08 -21.79 20.04
CA ALA A 377 12.80 -22.98 20.46
C ALA A 377 14.25 -23.03 19.94
N LEU A 378 14.63 -22.13 19.02
CA LEU A 378 16.01 -22.00 18.58
C LEU A 378 16.87 -21.32 19.66
N PRO A 379 18.20 -21.51 19.65
CA PRO A 379 19.11 -20.77 20.50
C PRO A 379 18.85 -19.25 20.45
N ALA A 380 19.01 -18.56 21.58
CA ALA A 380 18.68 -17.14 21.69
C ALA A 380 19.48 -16.22 20.74
N ASP A 381 20.64 -16.69 20.27
CA ASP A 381 21.52 -16.04 19.31
C ASP A 381 21.26 -16.46 17.84
N SER A 382 20.30 -17.36 17.60
CA SER A 382 19.87 -17.73 16.25
C SER A 382 19.33 -16.50 15.52
N PRO A 383 19.85 -16.15 14.32
CA PRO A 383 19.38 -14.99 13.57
C PRO A 383 18.03 -15.24 12.86
N TYR A 384 17.46 -16.44 12.99
CA TYR A 384 16.31 -16.89 12.20
C TYR A 384 15.12 -15.92 12.23
N VAL A 385 14.76 -15.41 13.41
CA VAL A 385 13.62 -14.48 13.54
C VAL A 385 13.92 -13.17 12.81
N GLY A 386 15.15 -12.68 12.93
CA GLY A 386 15.61 -11.52 12.17
C GLY A 386 15.58 -11.76 10.66
N GLU A 387 16.12 -12.88 10.19
CA GLU A 387 16.20 -13.19 8.75
C GLU A 387 14.84 -13.44 8.10
N VAL A 388 13.86 -13.98 8.82
CA VAL A 388 12.50 -14.20 8.29
C VAL A 388 11.65 -12.96 8.47
N TRP A 389 11.26 -12.63 9.72
CA TRP A 389 10.29 -11.56 9.96
C TRP A 389 10.91 -10.17 9.92
N GLY A 390 12.17 -10.01 10.31
CA GLY A 390 12.87 -8.74 10.13
C GLY A 390 13.03 -8.38 8.65
N LEU A 391 13.21 -9.38 7.78
CA LEU A 391 13.22 -9.18 6.32
C LEU A 391 11.83 -8.83 5.79
N VAL A 392 10.78 -9.57 6.18
CA VAL A 392 9.40 -9.27 5.77
C VAL A 392 8.99 -7.86 6.21
N ILE A 393 9.23 -7.49 7.47
CA ILE A 393 8.93 -6.12 7.94
C ILE A 393 9.73 -5.07 7.14
N ALA A 394 11.00 -5.33 6.82
CA ALA A 394 11.78 -4.41 6.00
C ALA A 394 11.21 -4.26 4.58
N HIS A 395 10.70 -5.34 3.99
CA HIS A 395 10.00 -5.34 2.70
C HIS A 395 8.70 -4.52 2.76
N GLU A 396 7.87 -4.72 3.79
CA GLU A 396 6.63 -3.97 4.00
C GLU A 396 6.89 -2.47 4.26
N ILE A 397 7.98 -2.14 4.97
CA ILE A 397 8.46 -0.76 5.10
C ILE A 397 8.84 -0.20 3.72
N GLY A 398 9.40 -1.02 2.83
CA GLY A 398 9.70 -0.63 1.46
C GLY A 398 8.46 -0.17 0.71
N HIS A 399 7.40 -0.96 0.75
CA HIS A 399 6.09 -0.59 0.21
C HIS A 399 5.55 0.69 0.81
N PHE A 400 5.60 0.80 2.14
CA PHE A 400 5.14 2.00 2.84
C PHE A 400 5.92 3.25 2.37
N LEU A 401 7.23 3.12 2.15
CA LEU A 401 8.10 4.19 1.65
C LEU A 401 8.01 4.41 0.12
N GLY A 402 7.08 3.73 -0.56
CA GLY A 402 6.77 3.93 -1.98
C GLY A 402 7.49 2.99 -2.94
N LEU A 403 8.15 1.93 -2.46
CA LEU A 403 8.77 0.93 -3.32
C LEU A 403 7.75 -0.12 -3.77
N TRP A 404 7.92 -0.59 -4.99
CA TRP A 404 7.11 -1.64 -5.58
C TRP A 404 7.88 -2.94 -5.63
N HIS A 405 7.18 -4.04 -5.88
CA HIS A 405 7.88 -5.26 -6.23
C HIS A 405 8.73 -5.03 -7.47
N THR A 406 10.00 -5.45 -7.45
CA THR A 406 10.87 -5.33 -8.63
C THR A 406 10.23 -6.04 -9.81
N ASP A 407 9.72 -7.25 -9.59
CA ASP A 407 8.84 -7.96 -10.50
C ASP A 407 7.69 -8.55 -9.67
N GLU A 408 6.47 -8.40 -10.14
CA GLU A 408 5.30 -9.02 -9.52
C GLU A 408 5.34 -10.55 -9.68
N ALA A 409 4.54 -11.25 -8.87
CA ALA A 409 4.52 -12.72 -8.86
C ALA A 409 4.24 -13.33 -10.24
N ASP A 410 3.41 -12.69 -11.07
CA ASP A 410 3.08 -13.17 -12.42
C ASP A 410 4.11 -12.77 -13.49
N GLY A 411 5.15 -12.00 -13.11
CA GLY A 411 6.14 -11.43 -14.02
C GLY A 411 5.57 -10.48 -15.07
N ALA A 412 4.31 -10.07 -14.96
CA ALA A 412 3.65 -9.20 -15.92
C ALA A 412 4.01 -7.72 -15.72
N LEU A 413 4.34 -7.35 -14.48
CA LEU A 413 4.70 -5.98 -14.11
C LEU A 413 6.10 -5.95 -13.48
N HIS A 414 6.88 -4.96 -13.92
CA HIS A 414 8.17 -4.58 -13.35
C HIS A 414 8.02 -3.23 -12.64
N ASP A 415 8.84 -2.93 -11.63
CA ASP A 415 8.85 -1.59 -11.03
C ASP A 415 9.33 -0.51 -12.02
N LEU A 416 9.27 0.74 -11.58
CA LEU A 416 9.61 1.91 -12.40
C LEU A 416 10.99 2.47 -12.10
N VAL A 417 11.81 1.70 -11.37
CA VAL A 417 13.12 2.14 -10.94
C VAL A 417 14.14 1.62 -11.94
N ASP A 418 14.65 2.50 -12.81
CA ASP A 418 15.50 2.12 -13.96
C ASP A 418 16.73 1.23 -13.65
N ASP A 419 17.22 1.23 -12.41
CA ASP A 419 18.41 0.46 -11.99
C ASP A 419 18.08 -0.87 -11.28
N THR A 420 16.80 -1.29 -11.26
CA THR A 420 16.40 -2.63 -10.80
C THR A 420 16.48 -3.62 -11.96
N PRO A 421 16.95 -4.85 -11.73
CA PRO A 421 16.99 -5.84 -12.79
C PRO A 421 15.59 -6.43 -13.03
N THR A 422 15.19 -6.57 -14.29
CA THR A 422 13.91 -7.20 -14.68
C THR A 422 14.07 -8.71 -14.86
N CYS A 423 13.14 -9.51 -14.34
CA CYS A 423 13.10 -10.94 -14.65
C CYS A 423 12.34 -11.21 -15.96
N THR A 424 13.00 -11.79 -16.97
CA THR A 424 12.40 -12.02 -18.28
C THR A 424 11.69 -13.38 -18.43
N LYS A 425 11.51 -14.11 -17.32
CA LYS A 425 10.86 -15.42 -17.31
C LYS A 425 9.35 -15.23 -17.51
N LYS A 426 8.74 -16.18 -18.23
CA LYS A 426 7.30 -16.21 -18.47
C LYS A 426 6.76 -17.51 -17.90
N VAL A 427 6.32 -17.44 -16.66
CA VAL A 427 5.77 -18.54 -15.88
C VAL A 427 4.57 -18.01 -15.12
N ASP A 428 3.72 -18.90 -14.62
CA ASP A 428 2.50 -18.49 -13.91
C ASP A 428 2.81 -17.82 -12.57
N VAL A 429 3.90 -18.24 -11.92
CA VAL A 429 4.41 -17.65 -10.66
C VAL A 429 5.94 -17.64 -10.70
N LEU A 430 6.56 -16.45 -10.63
CA LEU A 430 8.00 -16.25 -10.62
C LEU A 430 8.60 -16.69 -9.30
N THR A 431 9.43 -17.71 -9.30
CA THR A 431 10.17 -18.13 -8.11
C THR A 431 11.53 -17.44 -8.00
N ALA A 432 12.08 -17.37 -6.79
CA ALA A 432 13.44 -16.87 -6.58
C ALA A 432 14.51 -17.67 -7.35
N GLU A 433 14.26 -18.95 -7.60
CA GLU A 433 15.14 -19.87 -8.33
C GLU A 433 15.12 -19.57 -9.84
N GLU A 434 13.98 -19.14 -10.37
CA GLU A 434 13.83 -18.71 -11.76
C GLU A 434 14.42 -17.32 -12.01
N CYS A 435 14.44 -16.47 -10.99
CA CYS A 435 14.92 -15.10 -11.00
C CYS A 435 16.04 -14.85 -9.96
N PRO A 436 17.19 -15.55 -10.04
CA PRO A 436 18.22 -15.54 -8.97
C PRO A 436 18.98 -14.23 -8.84
N VAL A 437 18.86 -13.32 -9.81
CA VAL A 437 19.44 -11.97 -9.73
C VAL A 437 18.49 -11.05 -8.96
N GLN A 438 17.20 -11.10 -9.29
CA GLN A 438 16.14 -10.27 -8.73
C GLN A 438 15.86 -10.64 -7.28
N SER A 439 15.87 -11.94 -6.94
CA SER A 439 15.64 -12.42 -5.58
C SER A 439 16.65 -11.94 -4.53
N LYS A 440 17.74 -11.29 -4.95
CA LYS A 440 18.71 -10.62 -4.06
C LYS A 440 18.26 -9.23 -3.60
N TYR A 441 17.29 -8.63 -4.26
CA TYR A 441 16.75 -7.32 -3.94
C TYR A 441 15.66 -7.43 -2.88
N LEU A 442 15.60 -6.43 -2.00
CA LEU A 442 14.63 -6.38 -0.90
C LEU A 442 13.21 -6.50 -1.43
N MET A 443 12.93 -5.81 -2.53
CA MET A 443 11.59 -5.69 -3.08
C MET A 443 11.25 -6.77 -4.11
N PHE A 444 11.96 -7.89 -4.19
CA PHE A 444 11.42 -9.02 -4.96
C PHE A 444 10.18 -9.57 -4.25
N TRP A 445 9.09 -9.86 -4.98
CA TRP A 445 7.78 -10.20 -4.39
C TRP A 445 7.83 -11.39 -3.42
N GLN A 446 8.78 -12.30 -3.63
CA GLN A 446 9.15 -13.35 -2.69
C GLN A 446 10.41 -12.90 -1.93
N PRO A 447 10.30 -12.15 -0.83
CA PRO A 447 11.45 -11.52 -0.19
C PRO A 447 12.44 -12.56 0.32
N LYS A 448 13.57 -12.69 -0.36
CA LYS A 448 14.75 -13.48 0.07
C LYS A 448 16.02 -12.62 0.20
N GLY A 449 16.01 -11.44 -0.42
CA GLY A 449 17.15 -10.55 -0.56
C GLY A 449 17.07 -9.32 0.33
N ALA A 450 18.21 -8.67 0.55
CA ALA A 450 18.32 -7.48 1.41
C ALA A 450 18.86 -6.25 0.66
N THR A 451 19.04 -6.36 -0.66
CA THR A 451 19.71 -5.31 -1.46
C THR A 451 18.73 -4.25 -1.90
N LEU A 452 19.12 -2.98 -1.80
CA LEU A 452 18.42 -1.84 -2.40
C LEU A 452 19.29 -1.24 -3.49
N THR A 453 18.69 -0.84 -4.60
CA THR A 453 19.38 -0.04 -5.62
C THR A 453 19.53 1.42 -5.20
N ALA A 454 20.30 2.20 -5.97
CA ALA A 454 20.41 3.65 -5.74
C ALA A 454 19.08 4.35 -6.07
N GLY A 455 18.38 3.90 -7.12
CA GLY A 455 17.05 4.35 -7.46
C GLY A 455 16.04 4.08 -6.34
N GLN A 456 15.98 2.85 -5.83
CA GLN A 456 15.08 2.49 -4.71
C GLN A 456 15.42 3.31 -3.45
N THR A 457 16.71 3.53 -3.17
CA THR A 457 17.13 4.42 -2.08
C THR A 457 16.57 5.84 -2.24
N LYS A 458 16.65 6.40 -3.45
CA LYS A 458 16.11 7.75 -3.73
C LYS A 458 14.60 7.81 -3.52
N VAL A 459 13.86 6.80 -4.00
CA VAL A 459 12.41 6.73 -3.85
C VAL A 459 12.03 6.68 -2.37
N ALA A 460 12.58 5.74 -1.61
CA ALA A 460 12.26 5.59 -0.20
C ALA A 460 12.57 6.87 0.61
N ARG A 461 13.71 7.50 0.31
CA ARG A 461 14.12 8.77 0.91
C ARG A 461 13.26 9.98 0.52
N ASN A 462 12.38 9.85 -0.46
CA ASN A 462 11.40 10.87 -0.83
C ASN A 462 10.05 10.68 -0.13
N ASN A 463 9.87 9.68 0.73
CA ASN A 463 8.62 9.56 1.47
C ASN A 463 8.56 10.59 2.63
N PRO A 464 7.46 11.33 2.82
CA PRO A 464 7.31 12.34 3.88
C PRO A 464 7.29 11.76 5.30
N ALA A 465 7.14 10.45 5.47
CA ALA A 465 7.18 9.79 6.77
C ALA A 465 8.57 9.75 7.41
N LEU A 466 9.66 9.89 6.63
CA LEU A 466 11.00 9.95 7.20
C LEU A 466 11.27 11.32 7.81
N ARG A 467 11.70 11.35 9.07
CA ARG A 467 12.22 12.58 9.70
C ARG A 467 13.72 12.77 9.38
N PRO A 468 14.22 14.01 9.33
CA PRO A 468 15.63 14.32 9.11
C PRO A 468 16.55 13.99 10.29
#